data_AF-A0A1J3EKQ0-F1
#
_entry.id   AF-A0A1J3EKQ0-F1
#
_cell.length_a   1.000
_cell.length_b   1.000
_cell.length_c   1.000
_cell.angle_alpha   90.00
_cell.angle_beta   90.00
_cell.angle_gamma   90.00
#
_symmetry.space_group_name_H-M   'P 1'
#
loop_
_entity.id
_entity.type
_entity.pdbx_description
1 polymer ?
#
loop_
_entity_poly.entity_id
_entity_poly.type
_entity_poly.pdbx_seq_one_letter_code
_entity_poly.pdbx_strand_id
1 'polypeptide(L)'
;NEAIMIEDIAKDILDKLIIKSDCFGEFVGIEAHIDAMSSILCMESKEVRMVGILGASGIGKTTIARALYNKLSSQFPFHAFMAFEISKRDNYGMKLSW
;
A
#
# COMPACT_ATOMS: atom_id res chain seq x y z
N ASN A 1 -18.47 -16.53 28.57
CA ASN A 1 -18.75 -15.11 28.32
C ASN A 1 -17.51 -14.29 28.03
N GLU A 2 -16.47 -14.29 28.86
CA GLU A 2 -15.30 -13.43 28.66
C GLU A 2 -14.55 -13.68 27.34
N ALA A 3 -14.29 -14.95 26.99
CA ALA A 3 -13.57 -15.30 25.77
C ALA A 3 -14.27 -14.78 24.48
N ILE A 4 -15.60 -14.82 24.45
CA ILE A 4 -16.39 -14.34 23.30
C ILE A 4 -16.27 -12.82 23.18
N MET A 5 -16.36 -12.09 24.30
CA MET A 5 -16.19 -10.63 24.31
C MET A 5 -14.78 -10.21 23.85
N ILE A 6 -13.75 -10.96 24.25
CA ILE A 6 -12.36 -10.72 23.81
C ILE A 6 -12.22 -10.96 22.30
N GLU A 7 -12.82 -12.03 21.78
CA GLU A 7 -12.79 -12.35 20.35
C GLU A 7 -13.49 -11.27 19.52
N ASP A 8 -14.66 -10.81 19.97
CA ASP A 8 -15.41 -9.73 19.31
C ASP A 8 -14.63 -8.42 19.27
N ILE A 9 -13.97 -8.04 20.39
CA ILE A 9 -13.12 -6.85 20.45
C ILE A 9 -11.90 -7.00 19.55
N ALA A 10 -11.24 -8.16 19.57
CA ALA A 10 -10.08 -8.41 18.73
C ALA A 10 -10.44 -8.33 17.24
N LYS A 11 -11.61 -8.86 16.87
CA LYS A 11 -12.13 -8.79 15.51
C LYS A 11 -12.48 -7.37 15.09
N ASP A 12 -13.16 -6.59 15.94
CA ASP A 12 -13.48 -5.19 15.67
C ASP A 12 -12.21 -4.34 15.49
N ILE A 13 -11.21 -4.50 16.36
CA ILE A 13 -9.92 -3.83 16.22
C ILE A 13 -9.23 -4.27 14.93
N LEU A 14 -9.22 -5.56 14.61
CA LEU A 14 -8.62 -6.08 13.40
C LEU A 14 -9.29 -5.53 12.14
N ASP A 15 -10.62 -5.48 12.10
CA ASP A 15 -11.40 -4.91 10.99
C ASP A 15 -11.15 -3.40 10.82
N LYS A 16 -10.85 -2.67 11.90
CA LYS A 16 -10.45 -1.26 11.86
C LYS A 16 -8.99 -1.08 11.43
N LEU A 17 -8.10 -2.00 11.81
CA LEU A 17 -6.65 -1.93 11.53
C LEU A 17 -6.32 -2.39 10.12
N ILE A 18 -7.02 -3.42 9.64
CA ILE A 18 -7.04 -3.80 8.23
C ILE A 18 -7.88 -2.73 7.55
N ILE A 19 -7.22 -1.63 7.19
CA ILE A 19 -7.78 -0.53 6.41
C ILE A 19 -8.57 -1.13 5.24
N LYS A 20 -9.89 -1.22 5.40
CA LYS A 20 -10.80 -1.64 4.36
C LYS A 20 -10.85 -0.52 3.33
N SER A 21 -10.60 -0.92 2.08
CA SER A 21 -10.99 -0.25 0.84
C SER A 21 -10.60 1.21 0.72
N ASP A 22 -9.57 1.46 -0.08
CA ASP A 22 -9.42 2.60 -0.99
C ASP A 22 -9.52 4.03 -0.43
N CYS A 23 -9.83 4.21 0.85
CA CYS A 23 -10.04 5.48 1.52
C CYS A 23 -8.71 5.94 2.09
N PHE A 24 -7.84 6.41 1.21
CA PHE A 24 -6.58 7.01 1.64
C PHE A 24 -6.77 8.45 2.14
N GLY A 25 -7.94 9.07 1.94
CA GLY A 25 -8.21 10.46 2.31
C GLY A 25 -8.05 10.76 3.80
N GLU A 26 -8.07 9.75 4.67
CA GLU A 26 -7.87 9.92 6.12
C GLU A 26 -6.38 9.95 6.52
N PHE A 27 -5.45 9.58 5.64
CA PHE A 27 -4.01 9.63 5.94
C PHE A 27 -3.48 11.05 5.75
N VAL A 28 -3.07 11.68 6.85
CA VAL A 28 -2.43 13.00 6.83
C VAL A 28 -1.19 12.98 5.94
N GLY A 29 -1.13 13.91 4.99
CA GLY A 29 0.03 14.09 4.10
C GLY A 29 0.06 13.17 2.87
N ILE A 30 -0.89 12.24 2.70
CA ILE A 30 -0.89 11.34 1.54
C ILE A 30 -1.09 12.08 0.22
N GLU A 31 -1.92 13.13 0.21
CA GLU A 31 -2.19 13.93 -0.98
C GLU A 31 -0.91 14.61 -1.49
N ALA A 32 -0.11 15.18 -0.59
CA ALA A 32 1.18 15.78 -0.95
C ALA A 32 2.15 14.76 -1.57
N HIS A 33 2.20 13.53 -1.04
CA HIS A 33 2.99 12.45 -1.63
C HIS A 33 2.48 12.03 -3.01
N ILE A 34 1.16 11.93 -3.18
CA ILE A 34 0.53 11.61 -4.44
C ILE A 34 0.81 12.67 -5.50
N ASP A 35 0.73 13.95 -5.16
CA ASP A 35 0.95 15.05 -6.09
C ASP A 35 2.41 15.12 -6.52
N ALA A 36 3.35 14.94 -5.58
CA ALA A 36 4.77 14.82 -5.88
C ALA A 36 5.06 13.64 -6.83
N MET A 37 4.48 12.46 -6.56
CA MET A 37 4.63 11.28 -7.41
C MET A 37 4.01 11.47 -8.79
N SER A 38 2.83 12.08 -8.87
CA SER A 38 2.12 12.36 -10.11
C SER A 38 2.94 13.29 -11.03
N SER A 39 3.63 14.27 -10.44
CA SER A 39 4.55 15.16 -11.16
C SER A 39 5.74 14.39 -11.76
N ILE A 40 6.37 13.50 -10.97
CA ILE A 40 7.52 12.69 -11.43
C ILE A 40 7.09 11.69 -12.51
N LEU A 41 5.91 11.07 -12.35
CA LEU A 41 5.33 10.16 -13.34
C LEU A 41 4.90 10.87 -14.62
N CYS A 42 4.69 12.19 -14.58
CA CYS A 42 4.35 13.08 -15.69
C CYS A 42 3.33 12.41 -16.65
N MET A 43 2.11 12.18 -16.15
CA MET A 43 1.09 11.36 -16.81
C MET A 43 0.72 11.77 -18.26
N GLU A 44 1.11 12.97 -18.69
CA GLU A 44 0.93 13.49 -20.05
C GLU A 44 1.93 12.92 -21.07
N SER A 45 3.03 12.31 -20.64
CA SER A 45 4.00 11.69 -21.55
C SER A 45 3.56 10.30 -22.02
N LYS A 46 3.91 9.95 -23.26
CA LYS A 46 3.70 8.61 -23.83
C LYS A 46 4.84 7.63 -23.53
N GLU A 47 5.88 8.08 -22.83
CA GLU A 47 7.05 7.27 -22.50
C GLU A 47 6.80 6.35 -21.29
N VAL A 48 7.46 5.20 -21.28
CA VAL A 48 7.46 4.29 -20.14
C VAL A 48 8.41 4.80 -19.07
N ARG A 49 7.94 4.91 -17.82
CA ARG A 49 8.74 5.32 -16.67
C ARG A 49 8.64 4.34 -15.52
N MET A 50 9.75 4.20 -14.80
CA MET A 50 9.83 3.47 -13.54
C MET A 50 10.25 4.43 -12.43
N VAL A 51 9.50 4.45 -11.33
CA VAL A 51 9.77 5.29 -10.16
C VAL A 51 9.81 4.41 -8.92
N GLY A 52 10.88 4.53 -8.12
CA GLY A 52 11.03 3.80 -6.87
C GLY A 52 10.75 4.68 -5.66
N ILE A 53 10.06 4.14 -4.65
CA ILE A 53 9.89 4.77 -3.34
C ILE A 53 10.91 4.16 -2.39
N LEU A 54 11.88 4.95 -1.90
CA LEU A 54 12.94 4.51 -1.00
C LEU A 54 12.85 5.25 0.35
N GLY A 55 13.20 4.56 1.44
CA GLY A 55 13.15 5.11 2.78
C GLY A 55 13.19 4.03 3.86
N ALA A 56 13.23 4.44 5.12
CA ALA A 56 13.32 3.54 6.27
C ALA A 56 12.15 2.53 6.34
N SER A 57 12.37 1.41 7.06
CA SER A 57 11.30 0.44 7.31
C SER A 57 10.15 1.09 8.10
N GLY A 58 8.91 0.68 7.83
CA GLY A 58 7.73 1.19 8.54
C GLY A 58 7.25 2.60 8.18
N ILE A 59 7.98 3.37 7.35
CA ILE A 59 7.62 4.76 7.03
C ILE A 59 6.39 4.93 6.10
N GLY A 60 5.76 3.83 5.67
CA GLY A 60 4.56 3.89 4.82
C GLY A 60 4.82 3.87 3.31
N LYS A 61 5.99 3.42 2.82
CA LYS A 61 6.28 3.32 1.37
C LYS A 61 5.22 2.57 0.59
N THR A 62 4.84 1.38 1.07
CA THR A 62 3.79 0.55 0.45
C THR A 62 2.43 1.24 0.53
N THR A 63 2.16 1.99 1.59
CA THR A 63 0.94 2.79 1.74
C THR A 63 0.85 3.86 0.66
N ILE A 64 1.93 4.61 0.42
CA ILE A 64 1.99 5.62 -0.65
C ILE A 64 1.80 4.97 -2.02
N ALA A 65 2.50 3.86 -2.30
CA ALA A 65 2.36 3.14 -3.57
C ALA A 65 0.92 2.67 -3.81
N ARG A 66 0.26 2.15 -2.77
CA ARG A 66 -1.14 1.69 -2.86
C ARG A 66 -2.11 2.86 -3.07
N ALA A 67 -1.91 3.97 -2.36
CA ALA A 67 -2.72 5.17 -2.52
C ALA A 67 -2.63 5.75 -3.94
N LEU A 68 -1.41 5.81 -4.47
CA LEU A 68 -1.16 6.26 -5.84
C LEU A 68 -1.82 5.32 -6.86
N TYR A 69 -1.67 4.00 -6.68
CA TYR A 69 -2.31 3.02 -7.55
C TYR A 69 -3.83 3.20 -7.57
N ASN A 70 -4.47 3.34 -6.41
CA ASN A 70 -5.91 3.53 -6.36
C ASN A 70 -6.40 4.82 -7.03
N LYS A 71 -5.60 5.90 -6.98
CA LYS A 71 -5.94 7.17 -7.64
C LYS A 71 -5.77 7.11 -9.15
N LEU A 72 -4.77 6.36 -9.65
CA LEU A 72 -4.35 6.41 -11.05
C LEU A 72 -4.78 5.20 -11.89
N SER A 73 -5.03 4.05 -11.27
CA SER A 73 -5.29 2.78 -11.97
C SER A 73 -6.44 2.88 -12.97
N SER A 74 -7.50 3.61 -12.64
CA SER A 74 -8.67 3.82 -13.50
C SER A 74 -8.36 4.54 -14.81
N GLN A 75 -7.22 5.24 -14.91
CA GLN A 75 -6.77 5.90 -16.13
C GLN A 75 -6.10 4.93 -17.12
N PHE A 76 -5.78 3.71 -16.68
CA PHE A 76 -5.10 2.70 -17.48
C PHE A 76 -6.02 1.50 -17.74
N PRO A 77 -6.21 1.09 -19.00
CA PRO A 77 -7.02 -0.10 -19.33
C PRO A 77 -6.51 -1.39 -18.70
N PHE A 78 -5.19 -1.48 -18.49
CA PHE A 78 -4.53 -2.61 -17.85
C PHE A 78 -3.67 -2.09 -16.70
N HIS A 79 -3.97 -2.56 -15.50
CA HIS A 79 -3.26 -2.17 -14.30
C HIS A 79 -3.29 -3.32 -13.29
N ALA A 80 -2.23 -3.43 -12.47
CA ALA A 80 -2.15 -4.42 -11.41
C ALA A 80 -1.35 -3.86 -10.23
N PHE A 81 -1.76 -4.20 -9.01
CA PHE A 81 -0.99 -3.93 -7.80
C PHE A 81 -0.45 -5.23 -7.23
N MET A 82 0.88 -5.31 -7.10
CA MET A 82 1.55 -6.46 -6.49
C MET A 82 2.03 -6.08 -5.09
N ALA A 83 1.44 -6.71 -4.07
CA ALA A 83 1.89 -6.58 -2.69
C ALA A 83 2.72 -7.80 -2.31
N PHE A 84 3.87 -7.58 -1.66
CA PHE A 84 4.57 -8.66 -0.97
C PHE A 84 4.02 -8.79 0.45
N GLU A 85 3.39 -9.92 0.75
CA GLU A 85 3.08 -10.30 2.12
C GLU A 85 4.25 -11.11 2.68
N ILE A 86 4.90 -10.58 3.72
CA ILE A 86 5.85 -11.38 4.50
C ILE A 86 5.00 -12.32 5.35
N SER A 87 4.80 -13.53 4.85
CA SER A 87 4.32 -14.66 5.65
C SER A 87 5.22 -14.81 6.88
N LYS A 88 4.65 -14.69 8.09
CA LYS A 88 5.37 -15.03 9.34
C LYS A 88 5.56 -16.55 9.52
N ARG A 89 5.17 -17.37 8.55
CA ARG A 89 5.56 -18.78 8.46
C ARG A 89 6.65 -18.89 7.40
N ASP A 90 7.89 -18.75 7.85
CA ASP A 90 9.03 -19.61 7.52
C ASP A 90 10.34 -18.84 7.72
N ASN A 91 10.97 -19.11 8.86
CA ASN A 91 12.36 -18.75 9.16
C ASN A 91 13.32 -19.59 8.30
N TYR A 92 13.40 -19.36 6.99
CA TYR A 92 14.58 -19.79 6.21
C TYR A 92 14.91 -18.74 5.15
N GLY A 93 16.18 -18.33 5.14
CA GLY A 93 16.69 -17.12 4.51
C GLY A 93 16.27 -16.92 3.05
N MET A 94 15.84 -15.69 2.76
CA MET A 94 15.53 -15.21 1.42
C MET A 94 16.84 -14.97 0.65
N LYS A 95 17.35 -15.99 -0.05
CA LYS A 95 18.34 -15.81 -1.12
C LYS A 95 17.58 -15.48 -2.39
N LEU A 96 17.57 -14.20 -2.77
CA LEU A 96 17.16 -13.78 -4.10
C LEU A 96 18.34 -14.03 -5.04
N SER A 97 18.20 -14.98 -5.96
CA SER A 97 19.10 -15.14 -7.11
C SER A 97 18.41 -14.58 -8.35
N TRP A 98 19.12 -13.70 -9.05
CA TRP A 98 18.78 -13.21 -10.40
C TRP A 98 19.00 -14.30 -11.44
#